data_AF-A0AA36C6W1-F1
#
_entry.id   AF-A0AA36C6W1-F1
#
_cell.length_a   1.000
_cell.length_b   1.000
_cell.length_c   1.000
_cell.angle_alpha   90.00
_cell.angle_beta   90.00
_cell.angle_gamma   90.00
#
_symmetry.space_group_name_H-M   'P 1'
#
loop_
_entity.id
_entity.type
_entity.pdbx_description
1 polymer ?
#
loop_
_entity_poly.entity_id
_entity_poly.type
_entity_poly.pdbx_seq_one_letter_code
_entity_poly.pdbx_strand_id
1 'polypeptide(L)'
;TLYMDGVNAYHNSDWFGCIDRLERSLEKVLKEEQRCRLDCQDKIDWSSVEGTLEMDIIETTSVLRCAHGCFDRLGWVNGRKVGGHIISAHFEYMHMCQYQVMRGTDACISVANYLLFDNSPAMRRNRWAYEMQYGKPELFRPDQKYVDIHRKMILERRLLNYIEREFKVSKASQMAAESGKDREKWNEDVDDKDHFPYGEVGKLLTDGECRVLRAPIQTHLTDLLVEELTKRS
;
A
#
# COMPACT_ATOMS: atom_id res chain seq x y z
N THR A 1 2.12 -5.32 -21.56
CA THR A 1 1.58 -6.16 -20.46
C THR A 1 0.23 -5.58 -20.12
N LEU A 2 -0.74 -6.38 -19.63
CA LEU A 2 -2.10 -5.89 -19.39
C LEU A 2 -2.13 -4.59 -18.54
N TYR A 3 -1.26 -4.49 -17.53
CA TYR A 3 -1.06 -3.25 -16.77
C TYR A 3 -0.72 -2.05 -17.68
N MET A 4 0.36 -2.15 -18.47
CA MET A 4 0.78 -1.07 -19.38
C MET A 4 -0.27 -0.77 -20.44
N ASP A 5 -1.00 -1.78 -20.91
CA ASP A 5 -2.06 -1.60 -21.89
C ASP A 5 -3.25 -0.82 -21.27
N GLY A 6 -3.55 -1.05 -19.99
CA GLY A 6 -4.52 -0.28 -19.21
C GLY A 6 -4.07 1.16 -18.96
N VAL A 7 -2.80 1.38 -18.61
CA VAL A 7 -2.21 2.72 -18.47
C VAL A 7 -2.21 3.48 -19.79
N ASN A 8 -1.90 2.82 -20.91
CA ASN A 8 -1.99 3.42 -22.23
C ASN A 8 -3.44 3.78 -22.59
N ALA A 9 -4.41 2.94 -22.24
CA ALA A 9 -5.83 3.24 -22.42
C ALA A 9 -6.26 4.48 -21.60
N TYR A 10 -5.77 4.64 -20.37
CA TYR A 10 -5.95 5.86 -19.58
C TYR A 10 -5.43 7.10 -20.32
N HIS A 11 -4.20 7.05 -20.85
CA HIS A 11 -3.61 8.18 -21.58
C HIS A 11 -4.36 8.50 -22.89
N ASN A 12 -4.96 7.48 -23.52
CA ASN A 12 -5.75 7.63 -24.74
C ASN A 12 -7.24 7.93 -24.48
N SER A 13 -7.64 8.16 -23.21
CA SER A 13 -9.03 8.37 -22.82
C SER A 13 -9.99 7.22 -23.17
N ASP A 14 -9.46 6.01 -23.41
CA ASP A 14 -10.24 4.78 -23.50
C ASP A 14 -10.56 4.30 -22.08
N TRP A 15 -11.54 4.95 -21.44
CA TRP A 15 -11.86 4.73 -20.04
C TRP A 15 -12.36 3.31 -19.74
N PHE A 16 -13.23 2.77 -20.60
CA PHE A 16 -13.73 1.39 -20.44
C PHE A 16 -12.60 0.38 -20.63
N GLY A 17 -11.77 0.55 -21.65
CA GLY A 17 -10.64 -0.32 -21.87
C GLY A 17 -9.52 -0.15 -20.83
N CYS A 18 -9.41 1.02 -20.20
CA CYS A 18 -8.55 1.22 -19.03
C CYS A 18 -9.02 0.34 -17.86
N ILE A 19 -10.31 0.39 -17.54
CA ILE A 19 -10.90 -0.39 -16.44
C ILE A 19 -10.72 -1.90 -16.69
N ASP A 20 -11.16 -2.42 -17.85
CA ASP A 20 -11.07 -3.86 -18.16
C ASP A 20 -9.64 -4.39 -18.05
N ARG A 21 -8.68 -3.68 -18.65
CA ARG A 21 -7.28 -4.12 -18.68
C ARG A 21 -6.63 -4.05 -17.31
N LEU A 22 -6.92 -3.02 -16.51
CA LEU A 22 -6.41 -2.90 -15.15
C LEU A 22 -7.04 -3.93 -14.20
N GLU A 23 -8.35 -4.18 -14.27
CA GLU A 23 -9.01 -5.20 -13.45
C GLU A 23 -8.43 -6.60 -13.74
N ARG A 24 -8.31 -6.95 -15.02
CA ARG A 24 -7.72 -8.24 -15.46
C ARG A 24 -6.24 -8.35 -15.10
N SER A 25 -5.50 -7.24 -15.20
CA SER A 25 -4.10 -7.19 -14.78
C SER A 25 -3.98 -7.42 -13.27
N LEU A 26 -4.82 -6.78 -12.46
CA LEU A 26 -4.83 -6.93 -11.01
C LEU A 26 -5.20 -8.35 -10.60
N GLU A 27 -6.19 -8.96 -11.25
CA GLU A 27 -6.52 -10.37 -11.03
C GLU A 27 -5.31 -11.28 -11.32
N LYS A 28 -4.60 -11.03 -12.42
CA LYS A 28 -3.38 -11.77 -12.75
C LYS A 28 -2.29 -11.57 -11.70
N VAL A 29 -2.05 -10.34 -11.25
CA VAL A 29 -1.08 -10.05 -10.17
C VAL A 29 -1.36 -10.88 -8.93
N LEU A 30 -2.63 -11.00 -8.54
CA LEU A 30 -3.02 -11.77 -7.36
C LEU A 30 -2.82 -13.28 -7.55
N LYS A 31 -3.10 -13.81 -8.75
CA LYS A 31 -2.80 -15.21 -9.07
C LYS A 31 -1.31 -15.51 -9.08
N GLU A 32 -0.50 -14.62 -9.68
CA GLU A 32 0.95 -14.76 -9.69
C GLU A 32 1.56 -14.59 -8.30
N GLU A 33 0.95 -13.79 -7.41
CA GLU A 33 1.37 -13.69 -6.02
C GLU A 33 1.17 -15.01 -5.27
N GLN A 34 0.00 -15.65 -5.45
CA GLN A 34 -0.27 -16.96 -4.87
C GLN A 34 0.73 -18.01 -5.38
N ARG A 35 0.99 -18.03 -6.69
CA ARG A 35 2.00 -18.92 -7.27
C ARG A 35 3.39 -18.66 -6.70
N CYS A 36 3.79 -17.40 -6.64
CA CYS A 36 5.06 -16.98 -6.07
C CYS A 36 5.23 -17.46 -4.62
N ARG A 37 4.16 -17.47 -3.82
CA ARG A 37 4.19 -17.99 -2.44
C ARG A 37 4.36 -19.50 -2.38
N LEU A 38 3.71 -20.24 -3.28
CA LEU A 38 3.89 -21.70 -3.39
C LEU A 38 5.35 -22.02 -3.76
N ASP A 39 5.89 -21.31 -4.74
CA ASP A 39 7.30 -21.45 -5.17
C ASP A 39 8.31 -21.11 -4.04
N CYS A 40 7.90 -20.39 -2.99
CA CYS A 40 8.74 -20.15 -1.82
C CYS A 40 8.83 -21.38 -0.90
N GLN A 41 7.78 -22.20 -0.81
CA GLN A 41 7.73 -23.40 0.02
C GLN A 41 8.50 -24.56 -0.64
N ASP A 42 8.43 -24.66 -1.96
CA ASP A 42 9.06 -25.73 -2.75
C ASP A 42 10.60 -25.67 -2.79
N LYS A 43 11.20 -24.59 -2.27
CA LYS A 43 12.66 -24.38 -2.28
C LYS A 43 13.39 -24.96 -1.06
N ILE A 44 12.67 -25.53 -0.08
CA ILE A 44 13.29 -26.21 1.06
C ILE A 44 13.56 -27.68 0.68
N ASP A 45 14.83 -28.08 0.74
CA ASP A 45 15.22 -29.48 0.65
C ASP A 45 15.13 -30.15 2.03
N TRP A 46 13.94 -30.67 2.35
CA TRP A 46 13.66 -31.36 3.60
C TRP A 46 14.55 -32.61 3.84
N SER A 47 15.20 -33.13 2.81
CA SER A 47 16.12 -34.27 2.96
C SER A 47 17.47 -33.88 3.59
N SER A 48 17.77 -32.58 3.66
CA SER A 48 19.03 -32.02 4.17
C SER A 48 18.93 -31.45 5.60
N VAL A 49 17.75 -31.52 6.22
CA VAL A 49 17.47 -30.88 7.52
C VAL A 49 17.70 -31.88 8.66
N GLU A 50 18.84 -31.82 9.33
CA GLU A 50 19.09 -32.54 10.60
C GLU A 50 18.47 -31.77 11.79
N GLY A 51 17.14 -31.79 11.88
CA GLY A 51 16.29 -30.99 12.79
C GLY A 51 16.92 -30.46 14.09
N THR A 52 17.38 -29.20 14.04
CA THR A 52 17.57 -28.36 15.22
C THR A 52 16.57 -27.20 15.16
N LEU A 53 16.14 -26.72 16.33
CA LEU A 53 15.21 -25.58 16.43
C LEU A 53 15.72 -24.34 15.69
N GLU A 54 17.04 -24.13 15.65
CA GLU A 54 17.65 -23.00 14.94
C GLU A 54 17.52 -23.13 13.42
N MET A 55 17.62 -24.35 12.86
CA MET A 55 17.41 -24.59 11.43
C MET A 55 15.94 -24.42 11.04
N ASP A 56 15.00 -24.93 11.84
CA ASP A 56 13.56 -24.75 11.61
C ASP A 56 13.18 -23.27 11.52
N ILE A 57 13.78 -22.44 12.37
CA ILE A 57 13.53 -20.99 12.40
C ILE A 57 14.17 -20.31 11.18
N ILE A 58 15.40 -20.67 10.81
CA ILE A 58 16.05 -20.13 9.60
C ILE A 58 15.22 -20.43 8.35
N GLU A 59 14.76 -21.68 8.20
CA GLU A 59 13.96 -22.13 7.07
C GLU A 59 12.60 -21.42 7.01
N THR A 60 11.87 -21.40 8.13
CA THR A 60 10.59 -20.71 8.24
C THR A 60 10.72 -19.22 7.92
N THR A 61 11.79 -18.58 8.42
CA THR A 61 12.08 -17.16 8.14
C THR A 61 12.41 -16.92 6.68
N SER A 62 13.13 -17.84 6.04
CA SER A 62 13.46 -17.77 4.61
C SER A 62 12.20 -17.84 3.75
N VAL A 63 11.31 -18.80 4.02
CA VAL A 63 10.01 -18.93 3.34
C VAL A 63 9.16 -17.69 3.56
N LEU A 64 9.05 -17.22 4.79
CA LEU A 64 8.28 -16.03 5.13
C LEU A 64 8.81 -14.78 4.42
N ARG A 65 10.14 -14.58 4.40
CA ARG A 65 10.77 -13.45 3.70
C ARG A 65 10.56 -13.54 2.19
N CYS A 66 10.68 -14.75 1.63
CA CYS A 66 10.38 -14.98 0.22
C CYS A 66 8.93 -14.63 -0.10
N ALA A 67 7.98 -15.12 0.69
CA ALA A 67 6.55 -14.93 0.48
C ALA A 67 6.12 -13.46 0.66
N HIS A 68 6.65 -12.77 1.68
CA HIS A 68 6.41 -11.35 1.92
C HIS A 68 6.87 -10.48 0.73
N GLY A 69 7.96 -10.86 0.07
CA GLY A 69 8.52 -10.13 -1.08
C GLY A 69 7.82 -10.40 -2.43
N CYS A 70 6.77 -11.23 -2.49
CA CYS A 70 6.14 -11.57 -3.77
C CYS A 70 5.52 -10.37 -4.49
N PHE A 71 4.76 -9.51 -3.81
CA PHE A 71 4.20 -8.30 -4.42
C PHE A 71 5.28 -7.32 -4.87
N ASP A 72 6.36 -7.16 -4.09
CA ASP A 72 7.49 -6.32 -4.48
C ASP A 72 8.15 -6.80 -5.78
N ARG A 73 8.31 -8.11 -5.97
CA ARG A 73 8.81 -8.70 -7.22
C ARG A 73 7.86 -8.44 -8.40
N LEU A 74 6.55 -8.60 -8.18
CA LEU A 74 5.52 -8.35 -9.20
C LEU A 74 5.36 -6.85 -9.54
N GLY A 75 5.84 -5.96 -8.67
CA GLY A 75 5.89 -4.52 -8.91
C GLY A 75 6.87 -4.08 -9.99
N TRP A 76 7.71 -4.97 -10.51
CA TRP A 76 8.62 -4.69 -11.62
C TRP A 76 7.97 -5.02 -12.96
N VAL A 77 7.54 -3.99 -13.68
CA VAL A 77 6.91 -4.13 -15.00
C VAL A 77 7.85 -3.56 -16.06
N ASN A 78 8.23 -4.38 -17.05
CA ASN A 78 9.17 -4.00 -18.11
C ASN A 78 10.48 -3.36 -17.58
N GLY A 79 11.02 -3.88 -16.48
CA GLY A 79 12.27 -3.41 -15.89
C GLY A 79 12.16 -2.13 -15.05
N ARG A 80 10.96 -1.61 -14.80
CA ARG A 80 10.72 -0.45 -13.93
C ARG A 80 9.79 -0.82 -12.78
N LYS A 81 10.08 -0.32 -11.57
CA LYS A 81 9.17 -0.43 -10.43
C LYS A 81 7.98 0.51 -10.66
N VAL A 82 6.76 0.01 -10.54
CA VAL A 82 5.52 0.80 -10.66
C VAL A 82 4.91 1.05 -9.29
N GLY A 83 4.64 2.33 -8.99
CA GLY A 83 4.11 2.76 -7.69
C GLY A 83 4.97 2.37 -6.48
N GLY A 84 4.46 2.67 -5.27
CA GLY A 84 5.01 2.13 -4.02
C GLY A 84 4.70 0.64 -3.85
N HIS A 85 3.51 0.23 -4.30
CA HIS A 85 3.01 -1.14 -4.28
C HIS A 85 2.22 -1.46 -5.55
N ILE A 86 2.33 -2.68 -6.09
CA ILE A 86 1.68 -3.04 -7.36
C ILE A 86 0.15 -2.92 -7.29
N ILE A 87 -0.46 -3.21 -6.14
CA ILE A 87 -1.92 -3.09 -5.97
C ILE A 87 -2.35 -1.60 -5.99
N SER A 88 -1.67 -0.72 -5.25
CA SER A 88 -2.00 0.71 -5.28
C SER A 88 -1.76 1.31 -6.67
N ALA A 89 -0.70 0.88 -7.37
CA ALA A 89 -0.44 1.31 -8.74
C ALA A 89 -1.61 1.03 -9.71
N HIS A 90 -2.34 -0.08 -9.55
CA HIS A 90 -3.55 -0.33 -10.35
C HIS A 90 -4.68 0.64 -9.98
N PHE A 91 -4.92 0.82 -8.69
CA PHE A 91 -5.98 1.70 -8.21
C PHE A 91 -5.75 3.18 -8.54
N GLU A 92 -4.49 3.61 -8.66
CA GLU A 92 -4.10 4.97 -9.06
C GLU A 92 -4.73 5.39 -10.39
N TYR A 93 -4.75 4.49 -11.37
CA TYR A 93 -5.37 4.75 -12.67
C TYR A 93 -6.85 4.36 -12.68
N MET A 94 -7.21 3.24 -12.04
CA MET A 94 -8.55 2.69 -12.13
C MET A 94 -9.61 3.62 -11.54
N HIS A 95 -9.32 4.29 -10.41
CA HIS A 95 -10.26 5.23 -9.81
C HIS A 95 -10.58 6.41 -10.76
N MET A 96 -9.57 6.90 -11.50
CA MET A 96 -9.75 7.98 -12.47
C MET A 96 -10.57 7.50 -13.67
N CYS A 97 -10.29 6.31 -14.21
CA CYS A 97 -11.05 5.77 -15.33
C CYS A 97 -12.52 5.52 -14.96
N GLN A 98 -12.79 5.01 -13.75
CA GLN A 98 -14.14 4.83 -13.22
C GLN A 98 -14.87 6.18 -13.05
N TYR A 99 -14.17 7.19 -12.54
CA TYR A 99 -14.72 8.54 -12.41
C TYR A 99 -15.16 9.13 -13.76
N GLN A 100 -14.34 8.96 -14.82
CA GLN A 100 -14.63 9.48 -16.15
C GLN A 100 -15.88 8.85 -16.81
N VAL A 101 -16.26 7.63 -16.42
CA VAL A 101 -17.47 6.96 -16.89
C VAL A 101 -18.62 7.01 -15.88
N MET A 102 -18.59 7.98 -14.96
CA MET A 102 -19.63 8.22 -13.94
C MET A 102 -19.86 7.04 -12.97
N ARG A 103 -18.87 6.15 -12.82
CA ARG A 103 -18.87 5.07 -11.82
C ARG A 103 -18.30 5.59 -10.49
N GLY A 104 -18.95 6.59 -9.90
CA GLY A 104 -18.47 7.29 -8.71
C GLY A 104 -18.26 6.39 -7.49
N THR A 105 -19.18 5.45 -7.24
CA THR A 105 -19.03 4.45 -6.15
C THR A 105 -17.77 3.63 -6.32
N ASP A 106 -17.51 3.12 -7.53
CA ASP A 106 -16.34 2.29 -7.80
C ASP A 106 -15.05 3.09 -7.68
N ALA A 107 -15.07 4.36 -8.11
CA ALA A 107 -13.96 5.28 -7.92
C ALA A 107 -13.64 5.48 -6.43
N CYS A 108 -14.66 5.71 -5.59
CA CYS A 108 -14.47 5.83 -4.14
C CYS A 108 -13.91 4.55 -3.49
N ILE A 109 -14.39 3.38 -3.91
CA ILE A 109 -13.87 2.08 -3.44
C ILE A 109 -12.42 1.89 -3.88
N SER A 110 -12.09 2.22 -5.14
CA SER A 110 -10.72 2.17 -5.66
C SER A 110 -9.77 3.07 -4.88
N VAL A 111 -10.22 4.28 -4.52
CA VAL A 111 -9.47 5.20 -3.65
C VAL A 111 -9.24 4.58 -2.26
N ALA A 112 -10.26 3.97 -1.66
CA ALA A 112 -10.12 3.32 -0.36
C ALA A 112 -9.15 2.12 -0.41
N ASN A 113 -9.24 1.30 -1.47
CA ASN A 113 -8.32 0.19 -1.71
C ASN A 113 -6.88 0.67 -1.92
N TYR A 114 -6.67 1.79 -2.64
CA TYR A 114 -5.35 2.38 -2.79
C TYR A 114 -4.72 2.73 -1.44
N LEU A 115 -5.50 3.38 -0.56
CA LEU A 115 -5.03 3.92 0.70
C LEU A 115 -4.61 2.86 1.73
N LEU A 116 -5.00 1.60 1.52
CA LEU A 116 -4.46 0.47 2.28
C LEU A 116 -2.98 0.21 2.00
N PHE A 117 -2.48 0.53 0.81
CA PHE A 117 -1.12 0.15 0.38
C PHE A 117 -0.18 1.34 0.16
N ASP A 118 -0.72 2.55 0.06
CA ASP A 118 0.06 3.77 -0.18
C ASP A 118 -0.67 4.99 0.41
N ASN A 119 0.07 6.01 0.84
CA ASN A 119 -0.45 7.21 1.48
C ASN A 119 -0.26 8.48 0.64
N SER A 120 -0.12 8.34 -0.69
CA SER A 120 0.06 9.44 -1.64
C SER A 120 -0.84 10.65 -1.37
N PRO A 121 -0.26 11.86 -1.22
CA PRO A 121 -1.02 13.10 -1.09
C PRO A 121 -1.98 13.35 -2.25
N ALA A 122 -1.62 12.92 -3.47
CA ALA A 122 -2.47 13.04 -4.64
C ALA A 122 -3.75 12.21 -4.50
N MET A 123 -3.64 10.98 -3.96
CA MET A 123 -4.81 10.13 -3.71
C MET A 123 -5.69 10.70 -2.61
N ARG A 124 -5.10 11.23 -1.52
CA ARG A 124 -5.86 11.90 -0.45
C ARG A 124 -6.62 13.12 -0.98
N ARG A 125 -6.00 13.90 -1.87
CA ARG A 125 -6.69 15.01 -2.54
C ARG A 125 -7.86 14.52 -3.40
N ASN A 126 -7.70 13.41 -4.13
CA ASN A 126 -8.78 12.82 -4.91
C ASN A 126 -9.92 12.31 -4.01
N ARG A 127 -9.60 11.64 -2.90
CA ARG A 127 -10.56 11.23 -1.87
C ARG A 127 -11.36 12.44 -1.37
N TRP A 128 -10.67 13.51 -0.96
CA TRP A 128 -11.31 14.75 -0.52
C TRP A 128 -12.25 15.32 -1.58
N ALA A 129 -11.82 15.39 -2.84
CA ALA A 129 -12.62 15.93 -3.92
C ALA A 129 -13.91 15.09 -4.15
N TYR A 130 -13.80 13.77 -4.14
CA TYR A 130 -14.94 12.86 -4.28
C TYR A 130 -15.88 12.95 -3.06
N GLU A 131 -15.34 13.09 -1.85
CA GLU A 131 -16.15 13.28 -0.64
C GLU A 131 -16.96 14.58 -0.72
N MET A 132 -16.35 15.68 -1.17
CA MET A 132 -17.05 16.95 -1.40
C MET A 132 -18.10 16.87 -2.51
N GLN A 133 -17.82 16.11 -3.58
CA GLN A 133 -18.74 15.97 -4.71
C GLN A 133 -19.95 15.09 -4.40
N TYR A 134 -19.74 13.97 -3.70
CA TYR A 134 -20.78 12.98 -3.46
C TYR A 134 -21.48 13.13 -2.11
N GLY A 135 -20.82 13.76 -1.11
CA GLY A 135 -21.36 13.94 0.24
C GLY A 135 -21.63 12.63 0.99
N LYS A 136 -20.93 11.56 0.62
CA LYS A 136 -21.16 10.19 1.11
C LYS A 136 -19.83 9.53 1.54
N PRO A 137 -19.32 9.83 2.74
CA PRO A 137 -18.06 9.26 3.22
C PRO A 137 -18.09 7.72 3.32
N GLU A 138 -19.27 7.11 3.45
CA GLU A 138 -19.47 5.67 3.49
C GLU A 138 -19.09 4.93 2.18
N LEU A 139 -18.97 5.66 1.06
CA LEU A 139 -18.52 5.07 -0.21
C LEU A 139 -17.03 4.70 -0.20
N PHE A 140 -16.24 5.27 0.72
CA PHE A 140 -14.81 4.98 0.86
C PHE A 140 -14.59 3.76 1.77
N ARG A 141 -15.17 2.64 1.38
CA ARG A 141 -14.96 1.36 2.06
C ARG A 141 -14.12 0.46 1.15
N PRO A 142 -12.94 -0.02 1.62
CA PRO A 142 -12.15 -0.95 0.82
C PRO A 142 -12.84 -2.32 0.72
N ASP A 143 -12.56 -3.06 -0.35
CA ASP A 143 -13.07 -4.43 -0.48
C ASP A 143 -12.36 -5.34 0.52
N GLN A 144 -13.13 -6.25 1.12
CA GLN A 144 -12.62 -7.17 2.16
C GLN A 144 -11.38 -7.94 1.69
N LYS A 145 -11.35 -8.34 0.43
CA LYS A 145 -10.21 -9.02 -0.21
C LYS A 145 -8.89 -8.25 -0.06
N TYR A 146 -8.91 -6.92 -0.25
CA TYR A 146 -7.70 -6.11 -0.15
C TYR A 146 -7.36 -5.79 1.31
N VAL A 147 -8.36 -5.69 2.19
CA VAL A 147 -8.15 -5.65 3.64
C VAL A 147 -7.41 -6.90 4.12
N ASP A 148 -7.84 -8.09 3.69
CA ASP A 148 -7.22 -9.36 4.10
C ASP A 148 -5.76 -9.45 3.61
N ILE A 149 -5.50 -9.01 2.38
CA ILE A 149 -4.13 -8.92 1.83
C ILE A 149 -3.29 -7.95 2.65
N HIS A 150 -3.79 -6.74 2.94
CA HIS A 150 -3.10 -5.75 3.75
C HIS A 150 -2.78 -6.30 5.15
N ARG A 151 -3.77 -6.89 5.84
CA ARG A 151 -3.60 -7.52 7.15
C ARG A 151 -2.51 -8.57 7.14
N LYS A 152 -2.55 -9.49 6.18
CA LYS A 152 -1.52 -10.52 6.02
C LYS A 152 -0.14 -9.90 5.87
N MET A 153 0.02 -8.92 5.00
CA MET A 153 1.31 -8.26 4.77
C MET A 153 1.86 -7.59 6.04
N ILE A 154 1.02 -6.89 6.81
CA ILE A 154 1.42 -6.24 8.05
C ILE A 154 1.85 -7.27 9.10
N LEU A 155 1.09 -8.34 9.27
CA LEU A 155 1.41 -9.41 10.24
C LEU A 155 2.69 -10.14 9.86
N GLU A 156 2.88 -10.46 8.57
CA GLU A 156 4.12 -11.07 8.07
C GLU A 156 5.34 -10.18 8.32
N ARG A 157 5.21 -8.87 8.08
CA ARG A 157 6.27 -7.89 8.36
C ARG A 157 6.59 -7.81 9.85
N ARG A 158 5.57 -7.75 10.70
CA ARG A 158 5.74 -7.75 12.16
C ARG A 158 6.50 -9.01 12.60
N LEU A 159 6.11 -10.17 12.08
CA LEU A 159 6.74 -11.46 12.41
C LEU A 159 8.21 -11.50 11.95
N LEU A 160 8.49 -11.05 10.73
CA LEU A 160 9.88 -10.93 10.25
C LEU A 160 10.70 -10.00 11.14
N ASN A 161 10.17 -8.84 11.52
CA ASN A 161 10.86 -7.90 12.41
C ASN A 161 11.11 -8.50 13.80
N TYR A 162 10.15 -9.25 14.34
CA TYR A 162 10.29 -9.97 15.61
C TYR A 162 11.43 -10.98 15.53
N ILE A 163 11.39 -11.88 14.52
CA ILE A 163 12.44 -12.89 14.33
C ILE A 163 13.81 -12.23 14.15
N GLU A 164 13.91 -11.19 13.33
CA GLU A 164 15.19 -10.49 13.14
C GLU A 164 15.71 -9.83 14.41
N ARG A 165 14.83 -9.35 15.30
CA ARG A 165 15.22 -8.78 16.58
C ARG A 165 15.74 -9.85 17.53
N GLU A 166 15.00 -10.94 17.71
CA GLU A 166 15.35 -11.99 18.68
C GLU A 166 16.56 -12.81 18.22
N PHE A 167 16.66 -13.13 16.92
CA PHE A 167 17.74 -13.97 16.39
C PHE A 167 19.02 -13.21 15.99
N LYS A 168 19.01 -11.87 15.96
CA LYS A 168 20.27 -11.09 15.92
C LYS A 168 20.98 -11.09 17.27
N VAL A 169 20.24 -11.20 18.37
CA VAL A 169 20.79 -11.21 19.74
C VAL A 169 21.47 -12.55 20.08
N SER A 170 21.00 -13.67 19.50
CA SER A 170 21.54 -15.02 19.76
C SER A 170 22.91 -15.33 19.15
N LYS A 171 23.38 -14.57 18.16
CA LYS A 171 24.77 -14.72 17.65
C LYS A 171 25.84 -14.18 18.61
N ALA A 172 25.46 -13.39 19.62
CA ALA A 172 26.38 -12.73 20.55
C ALA A 172 26.43 -13.39 21.94
N SER A 173 25.49 -14.28 22.26
CA SER A 173 25.46 -15.09 23.50
C SER A 173 24.36 -16.14 23.35
N GLN A 174 24.50 -17.25 24.09
CA GLN A 174 23.46 -18.28 24.29
C GLN A 174 22.06 -17.66 24.29
N MET A 175 21.09 -18.28 23.59
CA MET A 175 19.71 -17.81 23.45
C MET A 175 19.26 -17.08 24.72
N ALA A 176 18.88 -15.81 24.58
CA ALA A 176 18.50 -14.99 25.73
C ALA A 176 17.40 -15.70 26.52
N ALA A 177 17.52 -15.71 27.85
CA ALA A 177 16.48 -16.27 28.71
C ALA A 177 15.15 -15.58 28.44
N GLU A 178 14.06 -16.34 28.39
CA GLU A 178 12.71 -15.82 28.19
C GLU A 178 12.45 -14.61 29.08
N SER A 179 12.07 -13.50 28.46
CA SER A 179 11.69 -12.28 29.14
C SER A 179 10.19 -12.26 29.42
N GLY A 180 9.75 -11.43 30.37
CA GLY A 180 8.32 -11.21 30.59
C GLY A 180 7.57 -10.70 29.35
N LYS A 181 8.27 -10.07 28.40
CA LYS A 181 7.71 -9.59 27.14
C LYS A 181 7.40 -10.72 26.16
N ASP A 182 8.07 -11.87 26.27
CA ASP A 182 7.82 -13.03 25.42
C ASP A 182 6.50 -13.73 25.77
N ARG A 183 5.92 -13.40 26.93
CA ARG A 183 4.59 -13.85 27.37
C ARG A 183 3.46 -12.92 26.95
N GLU A 184 3.77 -11.76 26.38
CA GLU A 184 2.76 -10.87 25.84
C GLU A 184 2.12 -11.51 24.61
N LYS A 185 0.79 -11.41 24.51
CA LYS A 185 0.07 -11.93 23.35
C LYS A 185 0.54 -11.21 22.09
N TRP A 186 0.81 -11.98 21.03
CA TRP A 186 1.12 -11.44 19.71
C TRP A 186 0.06 -10.43 19.27
N ASN A 187 0.51 -9.25 18.84
CA ASN A 187 -0.38 -8.20 18.40
C ASN A 187 -0.86 -8.47 16.96
N GLU A 188 -2.05 -9.05 16.86
CA GLU A 188 -2.76 -9.30 15.60
C GLU A 188 -3.61 -8.13 15.12
N ASP A 189 -3.73 -7.06 15.93
CA ASP A 189 -4.54 -5.90 15.58
C ASP A 189 -3.87 -5.11 14.44
N VAL A 190 -4.54 -5.09 13.29
CA VAL A 190 -4.09 -4.34 12.11
C VAL A 190 -5.14 -3.30 11.80
N ASP A 191 -4.72 -2.05 11.98
CA ASP A 191 -5.48 -0.87 11.63
C ASP A 191 -5.57 -0.73 10.10
N ASP A 192 -6.78 -0.89 9.59
CA ASP A 192 -7.15 -0.79 8.18
C ASP A 192 -7.95 0.48 7.87
N LYS A 193 -8.04 1.41 8.83
CA LYS A 193 -8.81 2.65 8.69
C LYS A 193 -7.93 3.80 8.20
N ASP A 194 -8.53 4.64 7.38
CA ASP A 194 -7.94 5.92 6.99
C ASP A 194 -8.28 6.98 8.05
N HIS A 195 -7.30 7.33 8.87
CA HIS A 195 -7.44 8.33 9.94
C HIS A 195 -7.15 9.76 9.48
N PHE A 196 -6.93 10.00 8.18
CA PHE A 196 -6.66 11.35 7.71
C PHE A 196 -7.90 12.25 7.91
N PRO A 197 -7.75 13.46 8.48
CA PRO A 197 -8.88 14.31 8.85
C PRO A 197 -9.39 15.12 7.66
N TYR A 198 -10.06 14.49 6.70
CA TYR A 198 -10.54 15.13 5.46
C TYR A 198 -11.47 16.33 5.70
N GLY A 199 -12.28 16.30 6.76
CA GLY A 199 -13.14 17.43 7.16
C GLY A 199 -12.38 18.68 7.60
N GLU A 200 -11.11 18.53 7.99
CA GLU A 200 -10.26 19.65 8.42
C GLU A 200 -9.46 20.25 7.27
N VAL A 201 -9.39 19.58 6.11
CA VAL A 201 -8.62 20.05 4.94
C VAL A 201 -9.03 21.46 4.51
N GLY A 202 -10.33 21.74 4.50
CA GLY A 202 -10.87 23.07 4.15
C GLY A 202 -10.50 24.18 5.14
N LYS A 203 -9.97 23.83 6.33
CA LYS A 203 -9.57 24.78 7.38
C LYS A 203 -8.06 24.97 7.46
N LEU A 204 -7.27 24.23 6.67
CA LEU A 204 -5.81 24.27 6.70
C LEU A 204 -5.24 25.60 6.20
N LEU A 205 -5.95 26.28 5.30
CA LEU A 205 -5.55 27.55 4.72
C LEU A 205 -6.67 28.56 4.88
N THR A 206 -6.31 29.76 5.29
CA THR A 206 -7.21 30.91 5.25
C THR A 206 -7.44 31.37 3.81
N ASP A 207 -8.53 32.10 3.57
CA ASP A 207 -8.80 32.73 2.27
C ASP A 207 -7.70 33.70 1.83
N GLY A 208 -6.97 34.30 2.78
CA GLY A 208 -5.81 35.13 2.51
C GLY A 208 -4.65 34.31 1.97
N GLU A 209 -4.29 33.23 2.65
CA GLU A 209 -3.20 32.33 2.25
C GLU A 209 -3.51 31.64 0.92
N CYS A 210 -4.75 31.19 0.71
CA CYS A 210 -5.19 30.64 -0.58
C CYS A 210 -5.06 31.64 -1.73
N ARG A 211 -5.34 32.93 -1.50
CA ARG A 211 -5.18 33.98 -2.52
C ARG A 211 -3.72 34.22 -2.86
N VAL A 212 -2.84 34.24 -1.87
CA VAL A 212 -1.39 34.41 -2.08
C VAL A 212 -0.81 33.23 -2.84
N LEU A 213 -1.19 31.99 -2.50
CA LEU A 213 -0.73 30.78 -3.19
C LEU A 213 -1.26 30.63 -4.62
N ARG A 214 -2.41 31.23 -4.93
CA ARG A 214 -3.01 31.21 -6.29
C ARG A 214 -2.59 32.41 -7.15
N ALA A 215 -1.75 33.30 -6.63
CA ALA A 215 -1.29 34.46 -7.39
C ALA A 215 -0.51 33.99 -8.62
N PRO A 216 -0.78 34.56 -9.82
CA PRO A 216 -0.12 34.13 -11.06
C PRO A 216 1.38 34.47 -11.08
N ILE A 217 1.83 35.38 -10.22
CA ILE A 217 3.23 35.74 -10.05
C ILE A 217 3.65 35.27 -8.66
N GLN A 218 4.60 34.33 -8.63
CA GLN A 218 5.24 33.92 -7.41
C GLN A 218 6.16 35.04 -6.92
N THR A 219 6.00 35.42 -5.66
CA THR A 219 6.81 36.47 -5.03
C THR A 219 7.56 35.91 -3.84
N HIS A 220 8.54 36.65 -3.33
CA HIS A 220 9.20 36.33 -2.05
C HIS A 220 8.19 36.13 -0.91
N LEU A 221 7.03 36.80 -0.95
CA LEU A 221 5.95 36.60 0.02
C LEU A 221 5.34 35.19 -0.11
N THR A 222 5.19 34.69 -1.34
CA THR A 222 4.71 33.32 -1.57
C THR A 222 5.71 32.29 -1.07
N ASP A 223 7.01 32.52 -1.26
CA ASP A 223 8.06 31.62 -0.77
C ASP A 223 8.10 31.57 0.77
N LEU A 224 8.03 32.73 1.43
CA LEU A 224 7.91 32.82 2.89
C LEU A 224 6.67 32.10 3.41
N LEU A 225 5.53 32.28 2.74
CA LEU A 225 4.29 31.61 3.12
C LEU A 225 4.41 30.09 2.97
N VAL A 226 5.00 29.59 1.88
CA VAL A 226 5.25 28.15 1.71
C VAL A 226 6.16 27.60 2.81
N GLU A 227 7.23 28.33 3.17
CA GLU A 227 8.12 27.94 4.26
C GLU A 227 7.39 27.90 5.61
N GLU A 228 6.54 28.89 5.89
CA GLU A 228 5.74 28.94 7.11
C GLU A 228 4.70 27.82 7.17
N LEU A 229 4.00 27.55 6.07
CA LEU A 229 3.04 26.45 5.98
C LEU A 229 3.72 25.08 6.15
N THR A 230 4.93 24.91 5.61
CA THR A 230 5.72 23.67 5.79
C THR A 230 6.12 23.45 7.25
N LYS A 231 6.29 24.52 8.04
CA LYS A 231 6.56 24.40 9.49
C LYS A 231 5.30 24.05 10.30
N ARG A 232 4.10 24.28 9.75
CA ARG A 232 2.81 23.97 10.39
C ARG A 232 2.35 22.53 10.15
N SER A 233 2.85 21.88 9.10
CA SER A 233 2.54 20.49 8.71
C SER A 233 3.45 19.47 9.38
#